data_AF-A0A3P1SPH6-F1
#
_entry.id   AF-A0A3P1SPH6-F1
#
_cell.length_a   1.000
_cell.length_b   1.000
_cell.length_c   1.000
_cell.angle_alpha   90.00
_cell.angle_beta   90.00
_cell.angle_gamma   90.00
#
_symmetry.space_group_name_H-M   'P 1'
#
loop_
_entity.id
_entity.type
_entity.pdbx_description
1 polymer ?
#
loop_
_entity_poly.entity_id
_entity_poly.type
_entity_poly.pdbx_seq_one_letter_code
_entity_poly.pdbx_strand_id
1 'polypeptide(L)'
;MKEDRKAMFIDNLKASGGIICVACESTGINRSTYYRWRESDKEFADAVDEVMDAQIDFVESKLMERINANDTTATIFYLKTKGKKRGWTEKQQPIVAINTDAQPDTSLPALPAPEAAKTSKVKITKRIKNKKDYIVKLLKEQGKYTAELSMQVTITAQLLVRTEILAEEVLADEHEAVNVEISREGNERKTISPKEKLYLDFVQQSQKALRALGMNTDAKERKSDNDTFNDFLKEFSEE
;
A
#
# COMPACT_ATOMS: atom_id res chain seq x y z
N MET A 1 35.45 -16.30 32.69
CA MET A 1 35.80 -16.46 31.25
C MET A 1 34.73 -15.95 30.26
N LYS A 2 33.43 -16.27 30.41
CA LYS A 2 32.37 -15.70 29.54
C LYS A 2 31.83 -14.36 30.06
N GLU A 3 31.68 -14.22 31.37
CA GLU A 3 31.26 -12.97 32.03
C GLU A 3 32.30 -11.85 31.87
N ASP A 4 33.60 -12.16 32.04
CA ASP A 4 34.68 -11.17 31.87
C ASP A 4 34.68 -10.53 30.46
N ARG A 5 34.35 -11.31 29.43
CA ARG A 5 34.29 -10.81 28.04
C ARG A 5 33.07 -9.94 27.78
N LYS A 6 31.95 -10.17 28.48
CA LYS A 6 30.75 -9.32 28.42
C LYS A 6 31.01 -7.99 29.11
N ALA A 7 31.64 -8.00 30.28
CA ALA A 7 32.03 -6.79 31.00
C ALA A 7 33.02 -5.95 30.19
N MET A 8 34.07 -6.57 29.64
CA MET A 8 35.00 -5.91 28.73
C MET A 8 34.30 -5.32 27.50
N PHE A 9 33.26 -5.97 26.98
CA PHE A 9 32.49 -5.42 25.87
C PHE A 9 31.72 -4.16 26.24
N ILE A 10 31.08 -4.13 27.41
CA ILE A 10 30.34 -2.95 27.89
C ILE A 10 31.29 -1.77 28.08
N ASP A 11 32.49 -2.01 28.65
CA ASP A 11 33.49 -0.95 28.84
C ASP A 11 34.01 -0.40 27.49
N ASN A 12 34.29 -1.30 26.54
CA ASN A 12 34.66 -0.89 25.18
C ASN A 12 33.52 -0.21 24.42
N LEU A 13 32.26 -0.57 24.70
CA LEU A 13 31.09 0.08 24.12
C LEU A 13 30.94 1.52 24.65
N LYS A 14 31.18 1.74 25.94
CA LYS A 14 31.23 3.09 26.55
C LYS A 14 32.37 3.91 25.94
N ALA A 15 33.56 3.33 25.81
CA ALA A 15 34.73 4.02 25.23
C ALA A 15 34.58 4.35 23.74
N SER A 16 33.90 3.49 22.97
CA SER A 16 33.62 3.72 21.54
C SER A 16 32.39 4.60 21.28
N GLY A 17 31.76 5.14 22.33
CA GLY A 17 30.61 6.01 22.22
C GLY A 17 29.39 5.31 21.63
N GLY A 18 29.16 4.03 21.96
CA GLY A 18 27.98 3.26 21.53
C GLY A 18 28.12 2.59 20.15
N ILE A 19 29.29 2.68 19.50
CA ILE A 19 29.48 2.05 18.18
C ILE A 19 29.80 0.55 18.33
N ILE A 20 28.79 -0.29 18.13
CA ILE A 20 28.87 -1.76 18.25
C ILE A 20 30.02 -2.35 17.43
N CYS A 21 30.28 -1.84 16.23
CA CYS A 21 31.37 -2.36 15.37
C CYS A 21 32.74 -2.21 16.03
N VAL A 22 33.03 -1.00 16.53
CA VAL A 22 34.31 -0.66 17.16
C VAL A 22 34.44 -1.40 18.49
N ALA A 23 33.35 -1.49 19.26
CA ALA A 23 33.34 -2.28 20.49
C ALA A 23 33.62 -3.76 20.24
N CYS A 24 33.04 -4.34 19.18
CA CYS A 24 33.28 -5.73 18.77
C CYS A 24 34.73 -5.97 18.35
N GLU A 25 35.32 -5.06 17.59
CA GLU A 25 36.72 -5.13 17.15
C GLU A 25 37.69 -5.03 18.33
N SER A 26 37.50 -4.05 19.21
CA SER A 26 38.34 -3.84 20.40
C SER A 26 38.27 -5.00 21.41
N THR A 27 37.16 -5.73 21.44
CA THR A 27 36.97 -6.89 22.32
C THR A 27 37.31 -8.21 21.65
N GLY A 28 37.59 -8.20 20.34
CA GLY A 28 37.89 -9.40 19.57
C GLY A 28 36.71 -10.35 19.40
N ILE A 29 35.47 -9.82 19.39
CA ILE A 29 34.26 -10.63 19.20
C ILE A 29 33.60 -10.35 17.85
N ASN A 30 32.92 -11.36 17.29
CA ASN A 30 32.08 -11.17 16.12
C ASN A 30 30.72 -10.57 16.54
N ARG A 31 30.11 -9.72 15.71
CA ARG A 31 28.77 -9.14 15.92
C ARG A 31 27.70 -10.21 16.18
N SER A 32 27.83 -11.40 15.59
CA SER A 32 26.93 -12.54 15.87
C SER A 32 26.93 -12.97 17.34
N THR A 33 28.09 -12.85 18.02
CA THR A 33 28.22 -13.16 19.44
C THR A 33 27.55 -12.11 20.31
N TYR A 34 27.61 -10.84 19.92
CA TYR A 34 26.89 -9.75 20.57
C TYR A 34 25.37 -9.98 20.54
N TYR A 35 24.78 -10.26 19.37
CA TYR A 35 23.33 -10.50 19.28
C TYR A 35 22.89 -11.70 20.10
N ARG A 36 23.68 -12.79 20.07
CA ARG A 36 23.43 -13.97 20.90
C ARG A 36 23.47 -13.63 22.39
N TRP A 37 24.40 -12.79 22.83
CA TRP A 37 24.47 -12.36 24.23
C TRP A 37 23.28 -11.52 24.63
N ARG A 38 22.85 -10.58 23.79
CA ARG A 38 21.66 -9.75 24.01
C ARG A 38 20.37 -10.56 24.11
N GLU A 39 20.26 -11.67 23.36
CA GLU A 39 19.11 -12.57 23.43
C GLU A 39 19.17 -13.51 24.65
N SER A 40 20.35 -14.00 25.00
CA SER A 40 20.53 -14.97 26.09
C SER A 40 20.59 -14.37 27.49
N ASP A 41 20.91 -13.08 27.61
CA ASP A 41 21.23 -12.41 28.87
C ASP A 41 20.61 -11.01 28.89
N LYS A 42 19.60 -10.85 29.75
CA LYS A 42 18.84 -9.62 29.87
C LYS A 42 19.63 -8.51 30.56
N GLU A 43 20.46 -8.84 31.56
CA GLU A 43 21.26 -7.83 32.28
C GLU A 43 22.29 -7.19 31.34
N PHE A 44 22.87 -7.99 30.44
CA PHE A 44 23.74 -7.49 29.38
C PHE A 44 22.99 -6.61 28.38
N ALA A 45 21.76 -6.97 28.02
CA ALA A 45 20.94 -6.16 27.12
C ALA A 45 20.59 -4.80 27.73
N ASP A 46 20.15 -4.78 28.99
CA ASP A 46 19.79 -3.56 29.71
C ASP A 46 21.02 -2.63 29.84
N ALA A 47 22.20 -3.17 30.20
CA ALA A 47 23.44 -2.39 30.28
C ALA A 47 23.91 -1.82 28.93
N VAL A 48 23.63 -2.52 27.82
CA VAL A 48 23.93 -2.03 26.47
C VAL A 48 22.94 -0.92 26.07
N ASP A 49 21.66 -1.09 26.39
CA ASP A 49 20.63 -0.09 26.09
C ASP A 49 20.87 1.20 26.88
N GLU A 50 21.31 1.13 28.15
CA GLU A 50 21.74 2.30 28.93
C GLU A 50 22.88 3.09 28.25
N VAL A 51 23.85 2.40 27.66
CA VAL A 51 24.96 3.05 26.93
C VAL A 51 24.48 3.69 25.63
N MET A 52 23.49 3.08 24.97
CA MET A 52 22.88 3.64 23.76
C MET A 52 22.05 4.88 24.07
N ASP A 53 21.29 4.88 25.16
CA ASP A 53 20.54 6.06 25.60
C ASP A 53 21.49 7.22 25.95
N ALA A 54 22.59 6.94 26.65
CA ALA A 54 23.62 7.95 26.92
C ALA A 54 24.28 8.51 25.64
N GLN A 55 24.43 7.67 24.60
CA GLN A 55 24.91 8.13 23.29
C GLN A 55 23.90 9.08 22.62
N ILE A 56 22.61 8.76 22.72
CA ILE A 56 21.54 9.62 22.19
C ILE A 56 21.56 10.97 22.91
N ASP A 57 21.63 10.99 24.24
CA ASP A 57 21.71 12.23 25.04
C ASP A 57 22.91 13.11 24.64
N PHE A 58 24.06 12.49 24.34
CA PHE A 58 25.24 13.21 23.86
C PHE A 58 25.00 13.86 22.48
N VAL A 59 24.38 13.13 21.55
CA VAL A 59 24.03 13.68 20.23
C VAL A 59 22.98 14.77 20.34
N GLU A 60 21.99 14.62 21.23
CA GLU A 60 21.00 15.67 21.51
C GLU A 60 21.67 16.93 22.06
N SER A 61 22.63 16.78 22.96
CA SER A 61 23.43 17.91 23.49
C SER A 61 24.18 18.63 22.37
N LYS A 62 24.80 17.88 21.45
CA LYS A 62 25.48 18.46 20.27
C LYS A 62 24.52 19.12 19.29
N LEU A 63 23.33 18.57 19.11
CA LEU A 63 22.28 19.21 18.32
C LEU A 63 21.88 20.56 18.93
N MET A 64 21.71 20.61 20.25
CA MET A 64 21.37 21.85 20.97
C MET A 64 22.49 22.89 20.89
N GLU A 65 23.77 22.48 21.00
CA GLU A 65 24.91 23.37 20.76
C GLU A 65 24.89 23.97 19.35
N ARG A 66 24.60 23.16 18.32
CA ARG A 66 24.50 23.63 16.93
C ARG A 66 23.34 24.61 16.72
N ILE A 67 22.20 24.38 17.39
CA ILE A 67 21.07 25.30 17.38
C ILE A 67 21.47 26.64 18.03
N ASN A 68 22.15 26.61 19.17
CA ASN A 68 22.66 27.82 19.84
C ASN A 68 23.68 28.57 18.98
N ALA A 69 24.46 27.86 18.15
CA ALA A 69 25.39 28.44 17.18
C ALA A 69 24.70 29.01 15.92
N ASN A 70 23.37 29.11 15.90
CA ASN A 70 22.55 29.58 14.78
C ASN A 70 22.67 28.74 13.50
N ASP A 71 22.95 27.44 13.62
CA ASP A 71 22.90 26.53 12.47
C ASP A 71 21.43 26.35 12.02
N THR A 72 21.13 26.88 10.83
CA THR A 72 19.79 26.85 10.25
C THR A 72 19.33 25.42 9.99
N THR A 73 20.24 24.52 9.61
CA THR A 73 19.90 23.14 9.27
C THR A 73 19.51 22.33 10.52
N ALA A 74 20.27 22.48 11.60
CA ALA A 74 19.98 21.86 12.90
C ALA A 74 18.63 22.33 13.45
N THR A 75 18.34 23.63 13.32
CA THR A 75 17.08 24.25 13.77
C THR A 75 15.88 23.71 12.98
N ILE A 76 15.98 23.64 11.65
CA ILE A 76 14.93 23.06 10.79
C ILE A 76 14.72 21.59 11.13
N PHE A 77 15.80 20.81 11.31
CA PHE A 77 15.71 19.41 11.67
C PHE A 77 14.98 19.17 13.00
N TYR A 78 15.31 19.96 14.02
CA TYR A 78 14.66 19.89 15.32
C TYR A 78 13.16 20.23 15.25
N LEU A 79 12.79 21.28 14.50
CA LEU A 79 11.39 21.65 14.30
C LEU A 79 10.62 20.59 13.51
N LYS A 80 11.21 20.01 12.47
CA LYS A 80 10.57 18.92 11.69
C LYS A 80 10.30 17.67 12.51
N THR A 81 11.06 17.43 13.59
CA THR A 81 10.92 16.22 14.42
C THR A 81 10.07 16.47 15.66
N LYS A 82 10.44 17.40 16.54
CA LYS A 82 9.73 17.72 17.79
C LYS A 82 8.59 18.73 17.59
N GLY A 83 8.70 19.62 16.61
CA GLY A 83 7.71 20.64 16.29
C GLY A 83 6.48 20.13 15.52
N LYS A 84 6.39 18.82 15.20
CA LYS A 84 5.24 18.24 14.50
C LYS A 84 3.90 18.54 15.16
N LYS A 85 3.84 18.48 16.49
CA LYS A 85 2.64 18.82 17.29
C LYS A 85 2.19 20.28 17.09
N ARG A 86 3.09 21.16 16.66
CA ARG A 86 2.85 22.59 16.39
C ARG A 86 2.71 22.88 14.88
N GLY A 87 2.56 21.86 14.04
CA GLY A 87 2.33 22.03 12.59
C GLY A 87 3.59 22.06 11.72
N TRP A 88 4.78 21.84 12.27
CA TRP A 88 6.02 21.76 11.47
C TRP A 88 6.11 20.41 10.75
N THR A 89 5.41 20.30 9.62
CA THR A 89 5.42 19.12 8.74
C THR A 89 5.61 19.56 7.30
N GLU A 90 6.47 18.85 6.57
CA GLU A 90 6.79 19.14 5.15
C GLU A 90 5.74 18.59 4.19
N LYS A 91 4.98 17.58 4.64
CA LYS A 91 3.79 17.10 3.94
C LYS A 91 2.66 18.08 4.18
N GLN A 92 2.14 18.71 3.12
CA GLN A 92 0.79 19.23 3.15
C GLN A 92 -0.12 18.04 3.49
N GLN A 93 -0.69 18.03 4.69
CA GLN A 93 -1.86 17.19 4.90
C GLN A 93 -2.93 17.73 3.94
N PRO A 94 -3.62 16.89 3.17
CA PRO A 94 -4.80 17.35 2.46
C PRO A 94 -5.67 18.05 3.50
N ILE A 95 -6.17 19.24 3.14
CA ILE A 95 -7.08 20.01 3.97
C ILE A 95 -8.34 19.16 4.12
N VAL A 96 -8.35 18.25 5.09
CA VAL A 96 -9.60 17.73 5.62
C VAL A 96 -10.17 18.94 6.33
N ALA A 97 -11.27 19.47 5.79
CA ALA A 97 -12.01 20.57 6.38
C ALA A 97 -12.09 20.33 7.90
N ILE A 98 -11.35 21.14 8.65
CA ILE A 98 -11.38 21.14 10.11
C ILE A 98 -12.75 21.72 10.44
N ASN A 99 -13.71 20.85 10.76
CA ASN A 99 -14.83 21.26 11.59
C ASN A 99 -14.24 21.49 12.98
N THR A 100 -14.23 22.75 13.37
CA THR A 100 -13.71 23.29 14.62
C THR A 100 -14.44 22.70 15.83
N ASP A 101 -13.64 22.29 16.82
CA ASP A 101 -13.86 22.37 18.26
C ASP A 101 -15.20 21.87 18.86
N ALA A 102 -15.23 20.59 19.25
CA ALA A 102 -16.00 20.15 20.43
C ALA A 102 -15.34 18.93 21.08
N GLN A 103 -15.13 18.98 22.40
CA GLN A 103 -14.76 17.83 23.21
C GLN A 103 -15.80 16.71 23.08
N PRO A 104 -15.42 15.42 23.18
CA PRO A 104 -16.38 14.33 23.13
C PRO A 104 -17.24 14.33 24.41
N ASP A 105 -18.44 14.88 24.32
CA ASP A 105 -19.46 14.77 25.36
C ASP A 105 -19.93 13.32 25.44
N THR A 106 -19.49 12.60 26.49
CA THR A 106 -19.85 11.21 26.79
C THR A 106 -21.29 11.03 27.28
N SER A 107 -22.15 12.06 27.23
CA SER A 107 -23.57 11.98 27.59
C SER A 107 -24.51 11.70 26.41
N LEU A 108 -23.99 11.67 25.18
CA LEU A 108 -24.77 11.34 23.98
C LEU A 108 -24.85 9.82 23.78
N PRO A 109 -26.03 9.24 23.46
CA PRO A 109 -26.12 7.83 23.13
C PRO A 109 -25.15 7.50 22.00
N ALA A 110 -24.46 6.37 22.12
CA ALA A 110 -23.54 5.89 21.09
C ALA A 110 -24.18 6.05 19.70
N LEU A 111 -23.52 6.83 18.83
CA LEU A 111 -23.86 6.90 17.41
C LEU A 111 -24.11 5.47 16.92
N PRO A 112 -25.27 5.19 16.28
CA PRO A 112 -25.59 3.84 15.84
C PRO A 112 -24.43 3.34 14.99
N ALA A 113 -23.84 2.20 15.38
CA ALA A 113 -22.83 1.53 14.58
C ALA A 113 -23.29 1.44 13.12
N PRO A 114 -22.42 1.66 12.12
CA PRO A 114 -22.81 2.15 10.80
C PRO A 114 -23.64 1.12 10.04
N GLU A 115 -24.96 1.20 10.16
CA GLU A 115 -25.91 0.43 9.35
C GLU A 115 -25.67 0.67 7.85
N ALA A 116 -25.25 1.89 7.49
CA ALA A 116 -24.85 2.26 6.14
C ALA A 116 -23.64 1.44 5.61
N ALA A 117 -22.63 1.19 6.45
CA ALA A 117 -21.43 0.43 6.05
C ALA A 117 -21.69 -1.09 5.98
N LYS A 118 -22.62 -1.61 6.80
CA LYS A 118 -23.11 -2.99 6.66
C LYS A 118 -23.92 -3.13 5.37
N THR A 119 -24.79 -2.17 5.09
CA THR A 119 -25.64 -2.14 3.87
C THR A 119 -24.80 -2.04 2.60
N SER A 120 -23.75 -1.22 2.58
CA SER A 120 -22.86 -1.09 1.42
C SER A 120 -22.09 -2.38 1.12
N LYS A 121 -21.56 -3.06 2.14
CA LYS A 121 -20.89 -4.37 1.99
C LYS A 121 -21.83 -5.43 1.41
N VAL A 122 -23.08 -5.48 1.88
CA VAL A 122 -24.10 -6.42 1.37
C VAL A 122 -24.46 -6.11 -0.09
N LYS A 123 -24.53 -4.83 -0.48
CA LYS A 123 -24.74 -4.44 -1.88
C LYS A 123 -23.57 -4.90 -2.78
N ILE A 124 -22.34 -4.74 -2.32
CA ILE A 124 -21.13 -5.14 -3.06
C ILE A 124 -21.09 -6.66 -3.26
N THR A 125 -21.34 -7.45 -2.21
CA THR A 125 -21.34 -8.92 -2.32
C THR A 125 -22.44 -9.41 -3.27
N LYS A 126 -23.60 -8.74 -3.28
CA LYS A 126 -24.67 -9.01 -4.26
C LYS A 126 -24.23 -8.69 -5.69
N ARG A 127 -23.59 -7.54 -5.93
CA ARG A 127 -23.04 -7.17 -7.25
C ARG A 127 -22.03 -8.23 -7.74
N ILE A 128 -21.12 -8.67 -6.87
CA ILE A 128 -20.13 -9.72 -7.20
C ILE A 128 -20.81 -11.04 -7.57
N LYS A 129 -21.78 -11.48 -6.77
CA LYS A 129 -22.55 -12.71 -7.05
C LYS A 129 -23.23 -12.63 -8.42
N ASN A 130 -23.94 -11.53 -8.69
CA ASN A 130 -24.62 -11.33 -9.97
C ASN A 130 -23.65 -11.36 -11.15
N LYS A 131 -22.50 -10.70 -11.03
CA LYS A 131 -21.47 -10.67 -12.09
C LYS A 131 -20.86 -12.05 -12.32
N LYS A 132 -20.59 -12.79 -11.24
CA LYS A 132 -20.12 -14.17 -11.28
C LYS A 132 -21.13 -15.05 -12.03
N ASP A 133 -22.40 -15.03 -11.62
CA ASP A 133 -23.46 -15.86 -12.21
C ASP A 133 -23.65 -15.54 -13.71
N TYR A 134 -23.55 -14.26 -14.07
CA TYR A 134 -23.58 -13.81 -15.47
C TYR A 134 -22.41 -14.37 -16.30
N ILE A 135 -21.18 -14.28 -15.80
CA ILE A 135 -19.99 -14.84 -16.48
C ILE A 135 -20.13 -16.36 -16.64
N VAL A 136 -20.56 -17.06 -15.59
CA VAL A 136 -20.79 -18.52 -15.65
C VAL A 136 -21.84 -18.86 -16.71
N LYS A 137 -22.94 -18.11 -16.77
CA LYS A 137 -23.99 -18.31 -17.78
C LYS A 137 -23.44 -18.15 -19.20
N LEU A 138 -22.70 -17.08 -19.47
CA LEU A 138 -22.09 -16.84 -20.79
C LEU A 138 -21.09 -17.94 -21.18
N LEU A 139 -20.26 -18.40 -20.24
CA LEU A 139 -19.29 -19.46 -20.50
C LEU A 139 -19.96 -20.81 -20.76
N LYS A 140 -21.08 -21.10 -20.09
CA LYS A 140 -21.90 -22.30 -20.33
C LYS A 140 -22.57 -22.25 -21.70
N GLU A 141 -23.13 -21.11 -22.09
CA GLU A 141 -23.72 -20.90 -23.42
C GLU A 141 -22.68 -21.09 -24.55
N GLN A 142 -21.42 -20.75 -24.29
CA GLN A 142 -20.32 -20.97 -25.23
C GLN A 142 -19.71 -22.38 -25.15
N GLY A 143 -20.18 -23.25 -24.26
CA GLY A 143 -19.61 -24.59 -24.03
C GLY A 143 -18.18 -24.58 -23.45
N LYS A 144 -17.69 -23.44 -22.94
CA LYS A 144 -16.31 -23.24 -22.44
C LYS A 144 -16.19 -23.35 -20.92
N TYR A 145 -17.29 -23.53 -20.21
CA TYR A 145 -17.26 -23.56 -18.75
C TYR A 145 -16.75 -24.90 -18.21
N THR A 146 -15.71 -24.85 -17.38
CA THR A 146 -15.19 -25.98 -16.61
C THR A 146 -15.24 -25.67 -15.11
N ALA A 147 -15.31 -26.70 -14.26
CA ALA A 147 -15.36 -26.52 -12.81
C ALA A 147 -14.07 -25.86 -12.26
N GLU A 148 -12.93 -26.13 -12.88
CA GLU A 148 -11.63 -25.53 -12.54
C GLU A 148 -11.63 -24.00 -12.74
N LEU A 149 -12.46 -23.49 -13.66
CA LEU A 149 -12.58 -22.07 -13.95
C LEU A 149 -13.32 -21.28 -12.85
N SER A 150 -13.95 -21.95 -11.89
CA SER A 150 -14.76 -21.32 -10.83
C SER A 150 -13.99 -20.25 -10.03
N MET A 151 -12.71 -20.51 -9.73
CA MET A 151 -11.85 -19.54 -9.04
C MET A 151 -11.57 -18.32 -9.93
N GLN A 152 -11.21 -18.56 -11.19
CA GLN A 152 -10.93 -17.49 -12.15
C GLN A 152 -12.16 -16.61 -12.39
N VAL A 153 -13.33 -17.21 -12.56
CA VAL A 153 -14.61 -16.49 -12.71
C VAL A 153 -14.92 -15.65 -11.47
N THR A 154 -14.62 -16.16 -10.27
CA THR A 154 -14.82 -15.40 -9.02
C THR A 154 -13.90 -14.19 -8.94
N ILE A 155 -12.61 -14.35 -9.26
CA ILE A 155 -11.64 -13.24 -9.27
C ILE A 155 -12.02 -12.21 -10.33
N THR A 156 -12.35 -12.65 -11.55
CA THR A 156 -12.79 -11.75 -12.63
C THR A 156 -14.06 -10.98 -12.24
N ALA A 157 -15.04 -11.63 -11.59
CA ALA A 157 -16.24 -10.97 -11.11
C ALA A 157 -15.94 -9.89 -10.06
N GLN A 158 -15.04 -10.17 -9.11
CA GLN A 158 -14.60 -9.19 -8.12
C GLN A 158 -13.89 -7.99 -8.78
N LEU A 159 -12.99 -8.27 -9.71
CA LEU A 159 -12.23 -7.25 -10.42
C LEU A 159 -13.14 -6.32 -11.26
N LEU A 160 -14.12 -6.89 -11.96
CA LEU A 160 -15.09 -6.10 -12.72
C LEU A 160 -15.95 -5.21 -11.82
N VAL A 161 -16.45 -5.72 -10.70
CA VAL A 161 -17.23 -4.91 -9.75
C VAL A 161 -16.38 -3.80 -9.16
N ARG A 162 -15.09 -4.04 -8.87
CA ARG A 162 -14.17 -3.00 -8.42
C ARG A 162 -13.91 -1.94 -9.48
N THR A 163 -13.79 -2.36 -10.74
CA THR A 163 -13.64 -1.45 -11.88
C THR A 163 -14.89 -0.58 -12.05
N GLU A 164 -16.09 -1.14 -11.91
CA GLU A 164 -17.36 -0.41 -11.98
C GLU A 164 -17.49 0.62 -10.85
N ILE A 165 -17.16 0.26 -9.61
CA ILE A 165 -17.19 1.19 -8.47
C ILE A 165 -16.21 2.35 -8.69
N LEU A 166 -14.99 2.04 -9.16
CA LEU A 166 -14.01 3.07 -9.42
C LEU A 166 -14.42 3.94 -10.62
N ALA A 167 -15.10 3.38 -11.62
CA ALA A 167 -15.69 4.13 -12.73
C ALA A 167 -16.78 5.10 -12.23
N GLU A 168 -17.66 4.67 -11.31
CA GLU A 168 -18.66 5.56 -10.69
C GLU A 168 -17.99 6.78 -10.03
N GLU A 169 -16.81 6.61 -9.41
CA GLU A 169 -16.06 7.70 -8.79
C GLU A 169 -15.31 8.58 -9.78
N VAL A 170 -14.70 8.00 -10.82
CA VAL A 170 -13.88 8.71 -11.81
C VAL A 170 -14.75 9.45 -12.83
N LEU A 171 -15.93 8.92 -13.16
CA LEU A 171 -16.87 9.53 -14.11
C LEU A 171 -17.86 10.49 -13.44
N ALA A 172 -17.77 10.69 -12.13
CA ALA A 172 -18.60 11.68 -11.44
C ALA A 172 -18.20 13.10 -11.86
N ASP A 173 -19.18 14.00 -11.98
CA ASP A 173 -18.96 15.40 -12.41
C ASP A 173 -17.99 16.18 -11.50
N GLU A 174 -17.89 15.77 -10.23
CA GLU A 174 -16.99 16.36 -9.23
C GLU A 174 -15.55 15.83 -9.33
N HIS A 175 -15.26 14.89 -10.23
CA HIS A 175 -13.94 14.27 -10.33
C HIS A 175 -12.94 15.15 -11.08
N GLU A 176 -11.86 15.55 -10.39
CA GLU A 176 -10.72 16.19 -11.01
C GLU A 176 -9.70 15.15 -11.51
N ALA A 177 -9.59 15.01 -12.83
CA ALA A 177 -8.65 14.08 -13.46
C ALA A 177 -7.17 14.51 -13.34
N VAL A 178 -6.92 15.81 -13.17
CA VAL A 178 -5.57 16.40 -13.14
C VAL A 178 -5.42 17.27 -11.90
N ASN A 179 -4.47 16.92 -11.04
CA ASN A 179 -4.04 17.73 -9.92
C ASN A 179 -3.04 18.78 -10.42
N VAL A 180 -3.29 20.05 -10.08
CA VAL A 180 -2.39 21.17 -10.39
C VAL A 180 -1.73 21.65 -9.10
N GLU A 181 -0.42 21.47 -9.00
CA GLU A 181 0.40 21.98 -7.91
C GLU A 181 1.18 23.21 -8.37
N ILE A 182 1.09 24.31 -7.63
CA ILE A 182 1.86 25.52 -7.90
C ILE A 182 3.13 25.49 -7.04
N SER A 183 4.29 25.52 -7.70
CA SER A 183 5.58 25.59 -7.00
C SER A 183 5.81 26.96 -6.35
N ARG A 184 6.74 27.02 -5.38
CA ARG A 184 7.13 28.29 -4.72
C ARG A 184 7.69 29.34 -5.71
N GLU A 185 8.15 28.90 -6.87
CA GLU A 185 8.68 29.73 -7.95
C GLU A 185 7.61 30.15 -8.97
N GLY A 186 6.34 29.78 -8.75
CA GLY A 186 5.22 30.10 -9.63
C GLY A 186 5.02 29.16 -10.81
N ASN A 187 5.86 28.14 -10.97
CA ASN A 187 5.70 27.13 -12.03
C ASN A 187 4.56 26.15 -11.69
N GLU A 188 3.68 25.89 -12.66
CA GLU A 188 2.63 24.88 -12.57
C GLU A 188 3.20 23.47 -12.79
N ARG A 189 2.81 22.52 -11.92
CA ARG A 189 3.04 21.09 -12.09
C ARG A 189 1.69 20.39 -12.21
N LYS A 190 1.48 19.70 -13.33
CA LYS A 190 0.25 18.93 -13.58
C LYS A 190 0.54 17.45 -13.39
N THR A 191 -0.21 16.80 -12.52
CA THR A 191 -0.09 15.36 -12.24
C THR A 191 -1.45 14.72 -12.42
N ILE A 192 -1.51 13.54 -13.05
CA ILE A 192 -2.77 12.80 -13.17
C ILE A 192 -3.24 12.31 -11.79
N SER A 193 -4.55 12.36 -11.56
CA SER A 193 -5.15 11.83 -10.35
C SER A 193 -4.78 10.35 -10.17
N PRO A 194 -4.36 9.90 -8.97
CA PRO A 194 -4.08 8.49 -8.74
C PRO A 194 -5.28 7.57 -9.02
N LYS A 195 -6.52 8.09 -8.87
CA LYS A 195 -7.74 7.35 -9.17
C LYS A 195 -7.88 7.03 -10.66
N GLU A 196 -7.55 7.98 -11.53
CA GLU A 196 -7.54 7.78 -12.98
C GLU A 196 -6.55 6.68 -13.40
N LYS A 197 -5.32 6.76 -12.86
CA LYS A 197 -4.30 5.74 -13.13
C LYS A 197 -4.75 4.35 -12.64
N LEU A 198 -5.34 4.28 -11.45
CA LEU A 198 -5.87 3.03 -10.89
C LEU A 198 -7.03 2.48 -11.72
N TYR A 199 -7.92 3.35 -12.21
CA TYR A 199 -9.04 2.97 -13.07
C TYR A 199 -8.55 2.34 -14.37
N LEU A 200 -7.60 2.99 -15.06
CA LEU A 200 -7.02 2.47 -16.29
C LEU A 200 -6.34 1.11 -16.08
N ASP A 201 -5.61 0.94 -14.98
CA ASP A 201 -4.98 -0.33 -14.63
C ASP A 201 -6.04 -1.44 -14.38
N PHE A 202 -7.10 -1.14 -13.63
CA PHE A 202 -8.20 -2.08 -13.39
C PHE A 202 -8.97 -2.43 -14.66
N VAL A 203 -9.18 -1.48 -15.58
CA VAL A 203 -9.76 -1.74 -16.90
C VAL A 203 -8.85 -2.69 -17.69
N GLN A 204 -7.54 -2.44 -17.72
CA GLN A 204 -6.59 -3.29 -18.43
C GLN A 204 -6.54 -4.70 -17.83
N GLN A 205 -6.52 -4.84 -16.51
CA GLN A 205 -6.56 -6.12 -15.82
C GLN A 205 -7.89 -6.86 -16.07
N SER A 206 -9.01 -6.15 -16.06
CA SER A 206 -10.33 -6.70 -16.37
C SER A 206 -10.40 -7.27 -17.78
N GLN A 207 -9.87 -6.53 -18.78
CA GLN A 207 -9.79 -7.02 -20.16
C GLN A 207 -8.92 -8.27 -20.27
N LYS A 208 -7.75 -8.29 -19.61
CA LYS A 208 -6.87 -9.47 -19.58
C LYS A 208 -7.57 -10.67 -18.94
N ALA A 209 -8.27 -10.47 -17.83
CA ALA A 209 -8.99 -11.52 -17.12
C ALA A 209 -10.16 -12.10 -17.96
N LEU A 210 -10.91 -11.25 -18.67
CA LEU A 210 -11.97 -11.70 -19.58
C LEU A 210 -11.40 -12.50 -20.77
N ARG A 211 -10.30 -12.04 -21.37
CA ARG A 211 -9.60 -12.78 -22.42
C ARG A 211 -9.11 -14.14 -21.93
N ALA A 212 -8.58 -14.22 -20.71
CA ALA A 212 -8.11 -15.47 -20.11
C ALA A 212 -9.26 -16.48 -19.89
N LEU A 213 -10.49 -16.02 -19.64
CA LEU A 213 -11.68 -16.88 -19.60
C LEU A 213 -12.16 -17.33 -20.99
N GLY A 214 -11.43 -17.00 -22.06
CA GLY A 214 -11.83 -17.30 -23.43
C GLY A 214 -13.01 -16.46 -23.92
N MET A 215 -13.32 -15.36 -23.22
CA MET A 215 -14.31 -14.37 -23.65
C MET A 215 -13.58 -13.35 -24.53
N ASN A 216 -13.53 -13.63 -25.84
CA ASN A 216 -13.06 -12.65 -26.81
C ASN A 216 -14.11 -11.55 -26.97
N THR A 217 -13.68 -10.30 -26.82
CA THR A 217 -14.42 -9.10 -27.26
C THR A 217 -14.34 -8.92 -28.77
N ASP A 218 -13.45 -9.64 -29.45
CA ASP A 218 -13.45 -9.74 -30.90
C ASP A 218 -14.46 -10.81 -31.29
N ALA A 219 -15.67 -10.35 -31.61
CA ALA A 219 -16.63 -11.13 -32.35
C ALA A 219 -15.98 -11.63 -33.64
N LYS A 220 -15.39 -12.81 -33.63
CA LYS A 220 -15.43 -13.64 -34.83
C LYS A 220 -16.89 -14.02 -34.99
N GLU A 221 -17.51 -13.41 -35.99
CA GLU A 221 -18.74 -13.88 -36.61
C GLU A 221 -18.77 -15.41 -36.55
N ARG A 222 -19.86 -15.98 -36.02
CA ARG A 222 -20.12 -17.40 -36.24
C ARG A 222 -20.32 -17.58 -37.74
N LYS A 223 -19.27 -17.93 -38.48
CA LYS A 223 -19.49 -18.69 -39.70
C LYS A 223 -19.89 -20.09 -39.24
N SER A 224 -21.12 -20.48 -39.56
CA SER A 224 -21.54 -21.87 -39.52
C SER A 224 -20.58 -22.67 -40.39
N ASP A 225 -19.78 -23.55 -39.79
CA ASP A 225 -18.92 -24.49 -40.52
C ASP A 225 -19.71 -25.45 -41.43
N ASN A 226 -21.05 -25.41 -41.40
CA ASN A 226 -21.91 -26.26 -42.22
C ASN A 226 -22.17 -25.76 -43.64
N ASP A 227 -21.86 -24.50 -43.98
CA ASP A 227 -22.16 -23.99 -45.33
C ASP A 227 -21.01 -24.26 -46.31
N THR A 228 -19.75 -24.28 -45.84
CA THR A 228 -18.58 -24.42 -46.73
C THR A 228 -18.42 -25.82 -47.33
N PHE A 229 -18.76 -26.88 -46.58
CA PHE A 229 -18.62 -28.25 -47.09
C PHE A 229 -19.78 -28.67 -48.02
N ASN A 230 -20.99 -28.16 -47.76
CA ASN A 230 -22.16 -28.44 -48.59
C ASN A 230 -22.10 -27.68 -49.93
N ASP A 231 -21.59 -26.45 -49.95
CA ASP A 231 -21.38 -25.70 -51.19
C ASP A 231 -20.28 -26.35 -52.04
N PHE A 232 -19.20 -26.84 -51.42
CA PHE A 232 -18.14 -27.58 -52.11
C PHE A 232 -18.64 -28.91 -52.74
N LEU A 233 -19.52 -29.63 -52.05
CA LEU A 233 -20.11 -30.87 -52.60
C LEU A 233 -21.11 -30.60 -53.72
N LYS A 234 -21.80 -29.46 -53.70
CA LYS A 234 -22.71 -29.07 -54.79
C LYS A 234 -21.97 -28.76 -56.07
N GLU A 235 -20.84 -28.07 -55.98
CA GLU A 235 -20.00 -27.69 -57.13
C GLU A 235 -19.44 -28.92 -57.87
N PHE A 236 -19.20 -30.03 -57.17
CA PHE A 236 -18.80 -31.31 -57.76
C PHE A 236 -19.96 -32.21 -58.23
N SER A 237 -21.21 -31.86 -57.90
CA SER A 237 -22.39 -32.63 -58.31
C SER A 237 -23.03 -32.12 -59.60
N GLU A 238 -22.54 -30.99 -60.14
CA GLU A 238 -23.04 -30.35 -61.36
C GLU A 238 -22.14 -30.57 -62.60
N GLU A 239 -21.15 -31.48 -62.56
CA GLU A 239 -20.42 -31.99 -63.74
C GLU A 239 -20.88 -33.39 -64.18
#